data_AF-A0A1M6BQ60-F1
#
_entry.id   AF-A0A1M6BQ60-F1
#
_cell.length_a   1.000
_cell.length_b   1.000
_cell.length_c   1.000
_cell.angle_alpha   90.00
_cell.angle_beta   90.00
_cell.angle_gamma   90.00
#
_symmetry.space_group_name_H-M   'P 1'
#
loop_
_entity.id
_entity.type
_entity.pdbx_description
1 polymer ?
#
loop_
_entity_poly.entity_id
_entity_poly.type
_entity_poly.pdbx_seq_one_letter_code
_entity_poly.pdbx_strand_id
1 'polypeptide(L)'
;MVALSNVRLGKKNEDVRTVQKALIARGHKIPDGATGLFGEQTRAAYRAEQLAQGFKGADADGTPGCTSLTALGRHAGFKVDCTGAAPASGGGRLSLAQVTYRDPGDDSGEAAMQRYARTACQLTGMEPKFGVPALTTITKRESAHNSPKFRVNTTDVNAHGPTAADGHPLNCSRGATQCIPTTFAAYHQAGTATTPYDVVACMSATINYVRARYHVNRSGSNFAALVQQADPHRAPHGY
;
A
#
# COMPACT_ATOMS: atom_id res chain seq x y z
N MET A 1 2.87 -9.71 24.34
CA MET A 1 2.91 -8.46 23.55
C MET A 1 2.73 -8.87 22.10
N VAL A 2 1.93 -8.16 21.32
CA VAL A 2 1.64 -8.47 19.91
C VAL A 2 2.29 -7.43 19.03
N ALA A 3 3.17 -7.84 18.11
CA ALA A 3 3.81 -6.89 17.19
C ALA A 3 2.92 -6.65 15.96
N LEU A 4 2.64 -5.39 15.65
CA LEU A 4 1.79 -5.05 14.49
C LEU A 4 2.35 -5.59 13.17
N SER A 5 3.68 -5.64 13.04
CA SER A 5 4.38 -6.18 11.86
C SER A 5 4.10 -7.68 11.63
N ASN A 6 3.75 -8.43 12.68
CA ASN A 6 3.47 -9.86 12.61
C ASN A 6 2.01 -10.19 12.28
N VAL A 7 1.09 -9.22 12.40
CA VAL A 7 -0.34 -9.41 12.21
C VAL A 7 -0.79 -8.83 10.87
N ARG A 8 -0.35 -9.45 9.78
CA ARG A 8 -0.65 -9.05 8.40
C ARG A 8 -1.09 -10.24 7.56
N LEU A 9 -1.86 -9.98 6.50
CA LEU A 9 -2.31 -11.00 5.56
C LEU A 9 -1.14 -11.89 5.09
N GLY A 10 -1.34 -13.21 5.12
CA GLY A 10 -0.34 -14.22 4.77
C GLY A 10 0.63 -14.60 5.89
N LYS A 11 0.72 -13.83 6.99
CA LYS A 11 1.58 -14.21 8.13
C LYS A 11 0.98 -15.38 8.90
N LYS A 12 1.83 -16.31 9.33
CA LYS A 12 1.47 -17.43 10.22
C LYS A 12 2.36 -17.42 11.46
N ASN A 13 1.81 -17.10 12.64
CA ASN A 13 2.54 -16.99 13.91
C ASN A 13 1.58 -16.89 15.11
N GLU A 14 2.15 -16.82 16.32
CA GLU A 14 1.38 -16.74 17.58
C GLU A 14 0.76 -15.36 17.85
N ASP A 15 1.30 -14.28 17.28
CA ASP A 15 0.69 -12.95 17.36
C ASP A 15 -0.66 -12.93 16.62
N VAL A 16 -0.69 -13.52 15.42
CA VAL A 16 -1.93 -13.73 14.67
C VAL A 16 -2.90 -14.60 15.44
N ARG A 17 -2.43 -15.69 16.07
CA ARG A 17 -3.30 -16.57 16.88
C ARG A 17 -3.93 -15.81 18.05
N THR A 18 -3.13 -14.99 18.73
CA THR A 18 -3.60 -14.11 19.80
C THR A 18 -4.70 -13.18 19.31
N VAL A 19 -4.52 -12.56 18.15
CA VAL A 19 -5.53 -11.66 17.55
C VAL A 19 -6.79 -12.41 17.15
N GLN A 20 -6.68 -13.59 16.54
CA GLN A 20 -7.85 -14.40 16.18
C GLN A 20 -8.66 -14.81 17.41
N LYS A 21 -8.00 -15.23 18.49
CA LYS A 21 -8.67 -15.53 19.77
C LYS A 21 -9.43 -14.31 20.31
N ALA A 22 -8.81 -13.13 20.23
CA ALA A 22 -9.45 -11.88 20.65
C ALA A 22 -10.67 -11.52 19.78
N LEU A 23 -10.58 -11.68 18.45
CA LEU A 23 -11.70 -11.47 17.54
C LEU A 23 -12.86 -12.43 17.83
N ILE A 24 -12.57 -13.71 18.06
CA ILE A 24 -13.57 -14.72 18.40
C ILE A 24 -14.23 -14.38 19.75
N ALA A 25 -13.45 -13.95 20.75
CA ALA A 25 -13.98 -13.52 22.05
C ALA A 25 -14.88 -12.27 21.94
N ARG A 26 -14.63 -11.41 20.95
CA ARG A 26 -15.50 -10.27 20.60
C ARG A 26 -16.78 -10.68 19.85
N GLY A 27 -16.92 -11.96 19.51
CA GLY A 27 -18.08 -12.52 18.80
C GLY A 27 -17.92 -12.57 17.27
N HIS A 28 -16.74 -12.24 16.74
CA HIS A 28 -16.51 -12.30 15.29
C HIS A 28 -16.24 -13.74 14.84
N LYS A 29 -16.95 -14.17 13.80
CA LYS A 29 -16.82 -15.54 13.28
C LYS A 29 -15.52 -15.71 12.50
N ILE A 30 -14.72 -16.68 12.92
CA ILE A 30 -13.62 -17.24 12.14
C ILE A 30 -13.88 -18.75 12.08
N PRO A 31 -14.48 -19.27 10.99
CA PRO A 31 -14.89 -20.68 10.88
C PRO A 31 -13.79 -21.68 11.24
N ASP A 32 -12.55 -21.44 10.80
CA ASP A 32 -11.42 -22.34 11.06
C ASP A 32 -10.81 -22.14 12.47
N GLY A 33 -11.36 -21.20 13.25
CA GLY A 33 -10.85 -20.82 14.56
C GLY A 33 -9.49 -20.11 14.51
N ALA A 34 -8.81 -20.10 15.66
CA ALA A 34 -7.51 -19.43 15.81
C ALA A 34 -6.37 -20.30 15.27
N THR A 35 -6.26 -20.42 13.95
CA THR A 35 -5.25 -21.23 13.25
C THR A 35 -3.82 -20.68 13.35
N GLY A 36 -3.67 -19.40 13.71
CA GLY A 36 -2.43 -18.65 13.66
C GLY A 36 -2.06 -18.13 12.28
N LEU A 37 -2.85 -18.42 11.22
CA LEU A 37 -2.66 -17.89 9.87
C LEU A 37 -3.60 -16.71 9.61
N PHE A 38 -3.06 -15.55 9.22
CA PHE A 38 -3.85 -14.39 8.87
C PHE A 38 -4.30 -14.55 7.42
N GLY A 39 -5.39 -15.27 7.20
CA GLY A 39 -6.05 -15.44 5.91
C GLY A 39 -7.27 -14.53 5.76
N GLU A 40 -8.05 -14.75 4.69
CA GLU A 40 -9.26 -13.96 4.40
C GLU A 40 -10.32 -14.05 5.51
N GLN A 41 -10.46 -15.21 6.19
CA GLN A 41 -11.38 -15.32 7.33
C GLN A 41 -10.99 -14.38 8.47
N THR A 42 -9.69 -14.24 8.75
CA THR A 42 -9.18 -13.33 9.78
C THR A 42 -9.33 -11.87 9.34
N ARG A 43 -9.07 -11.56 8.05
CA ARG A 43 -9.29 -10.23 7.50
C ARG A 43 -10.76 -9.80 7.61
N ALA A 44 -11.69 -10.68 7.27
CA ALA A 44 -13.12 -10.42 7.37
C ALA A 44 -13.57 -10.18 8.83
N ALA A 45 -13.13 -11.02 9.76
CA ALA A 45 -13.41 -10.85 11.19
C ALA A 45 -12.80 -9.54 11.73
N TYR A 46 -11.59 -9.19 11.30
CA TYR A 46 -10.95 -7.96 11.73
C TYR A 46 -11.64 -6.71 11.14
N ARG A 47 -12.14 -6.77 9.90
CA ARG A 47 -12.98 -5.70 9.33
C ARG A 47 -14.25 -5.49 10.16
N ALA A 48 -14.91 -6.57 10.57
CA ALA A 48 -16.09 -6.48 11.44
C ALA A 48 -15.74 -5.84 12.79
N GLU A 49 -14.58 -6.16 13.38
CA GLU A 49 -14.09 -5.48 14.58
C GLU A 49 -13.81 -4.00 14.36
N GLN A 50 -13.18 -3.62 13.25
CA GLN A 50 -12.97 -2.21 12.93
C GLN A 50 -14.30 -1.45 12.77
N LEU A 51 -15.29 -2.03 12.10
CA LEU A 51 -16.63 -1.45 12.01
C LEU A 51 -17.27 -1.30 13.41
N ALA A 52 -17.12 -2.30 14.27
CA ALA A 52 -17.63 -2.26 15.65
C ALA A 52 -16.91 -1.23 16.53
N GLN A 53 -15.64 -0.94 16.24
CA GLN A 53 -14.85 0.13 16.86
C GLN A 53 -15.18 1.52 16.28
N GLY A 54 -16.06 1.62 15.28
CA GLY A 54 -16.51 2.88 14.70
C GLY A 54 -15.74 3.34 13.46
N PHE A 55 -14.77 2.56 12.98
CA PHE A 55 -14.10 2.83 11.71
C PHE A 55 -15.07 2.61 10.54
N LYS A 56 -14.87 3.33 9.43
CA LYS A 56 -15.78 3.32 8.28
C LYS A 56 -15.01 3.32 6.96
N GLY A 57 -15.67 2.88 5.90
CA GLY A 57 -15.11 2.93 4.55
C GLY A 57 -13.76 2.21 4.45
N ALA A 58 -12.73 2.96 4.06
CA ALA A 58 -11.35 2.48 3.90
C ALA A 58 -10.64 2.22 5.23
N ASP A 59 -11.07 2.85 6.33
CA ASP A 59 -10.44 2.66 7.65
C ASP A 59 -10.88 1.33 8.33
N ALA A 60 -11.82 0.61 7.72
CA ALA A 60 -12.29 -0.71 8.16
C ALA A 60 -11.90 -1.83 7.18
N ASP A 61 -10.75 -1.76 6.55
CA ASP A 61 -10.30 -2.65 5.47
C ASP A 61 -9.97 -4.10 5.88
N GLY A 62 -10.00 -4.42 7.17
CA GLY A 62 -9.61 -5.71 7.74
C GLY A 62 -8.12 -5.85 7.99
N THR A 63 -7.33 -4.80 7.78
CA THR A 63 -5.90 -4.76 8.08
C THR A 63 -5.70 -4.14 9.47
N PRO A 64 -5.02 -4.84 10.41
CA PRO A 64 -4.71 -4.26 11.70
C PRO A 64 -3.85 -2.99 11.56
N GLY A 65 -4.35 -1.88 12.13
CA GLY A 65 -3.57 -0.69 12.41
C GLY A 65 -3.24 -0.59 13.90
N CYS A 66 -2.28 0.26 14.28
CA CYS A 66 -1.90 0.43 15.69
C CYS A 66 -3.11 0.77 16.57
N THR A 67 -3.96 1.71 16.15
CA THR A 67 -5.14 2.14 16.91
C THR A 67 -6.17 1.02 17.07
N SER A 68 -6.57 0.37 15.98
CA SER A 68 -7.59 -0.69 16.01
C SER A 68 -7.11 -1.94 16.76
N LEU A 69 -5.82 -2.26 16.62
CA LEU A 69 -5.21 -3.41 17.31
C LEU A 69 -5.01 -3.13 18.79
N THR A 70 -4.67 -1.89 19.16
CA THR A 70 -4.56 -1.47 20.57
C THR A 70 -5.95 -1.46 21.23
N ALA A 71 -6.99 -1.01 20.52
CA ALA A 71 -8.36 -1.08 20.99
C ALA A 71 -8.79 -2.53 21.26
N LEU A 72 -8.54 -3.44 20.31
CA LEU A 72 -8.78 -4.87 20.50
C LEU A 72 -7.94 -5.44 21.67
N GLY A 73 -6.66 -5.05 21.77
CA GLY A 73 -5.75 -5.47 22.83
C GLY A 73 -6.21 -5.07 24.22
N ARG A 74 -6.82 -3.89 24.37
CA ARG A 74 -7.42 -3.45 25.64
C ARG A 74 -8.58 -4.35 26.09
N HIS A 75 -9.39 -4.86 25.14
CA HIS A 75 -10.48 -5.78 25.46
C HIS A 75 -9.99 -7.19 25.79
N ALA A 76 -8.90 -7.63 25.17
CA ALA A 76 -8.39 -9.00 25.29
C ALA A 76 -7.17 -9.14 26.22
N GLY A 77 -6.69 -8.06 26.83
CA GLY A 77 -5.60 -8.08 27.80
C GLY A 77 -4.18 -8.19 27.22
N PHE A 78 -3.96 -7.78 25.97
CA PHE A 78 -2.61 -7.75 25.37
C PHE A 78 -2.15 -6.34 24.99
N LYS A 79 -0.83 -6.10 25.16
CA LYS A 79 -0.16 -4.88 24.70
C LYS A 79 0.27 -5.02 23.25
N VAL A 80 0.23 -3.92 22.49
CA VAL A 80 0.65 -3.85 21.08
C VAL A 80 1.98 -3.13 20.97
N ASP A 81 2.90 -3.73 20.22
CA ASP A 81 4.10 -3.06 19.74
C ASP A 81 3.82 -2.43 18.37
N CYS A 82 3.80 -1.10 18.35
CA CYS A 82 3.57 -0.27 17.16
C CYS A 82 4.86 0.29 16.57
N THR A 83 6.05 -0.15 17.00
CA THR A 83 7.32 0.34 16.45
C THR A 83 7.53 0.02 14.96
N GLY A 84 6.68 -0.84 14.38
CA GLY A 84 6.54 -1.07 12.93
C GLY A 84 5.22 -0.55 12.32
N ALA A 85 4.50 0.32 13.02
CA ALA A 85 3.24 0.90 12.57
C ALA A 85 3.48 2.17 11.75
N ALA A 86 3.00 2.19 10.51
CA ALA A 86 2.68 3.45 9.86
C ALA A 86 1.60 4.15 10.72
N PRO A 87 1.73 5.45 11.03
CA PRO A 87 0.76 6.13 11.89
C PRO A 87 -0.61 6.15 11.20
N ALA A 88 -1.67 5.80 11.91
CA ALA A 88 -3.04 5.93 11.42
C ALA A 88 -3.58 7.32 11.74
N SER A 89 -3.88 8.11 10.71
CA SER A 89 -4.80 9.25 10.76
C SER A 89 -5.28 9.61 9.34
N GLY A 90 -6.50 9.19 8.99
CA GLY A 90 -7.28 9.73 7.86
C GLY A 90 -6.89 9.25 6.45
N GLY A 91 -7.58 8.25 5.92
CA GLY A 91 -7.67 8.02 4.47
C GLY A 91 -6.39 7.62 3.75
N GLY A 92 -5.41 7.05 4.46
CA GLY A 92 -4.13 6.62 3.89
C GLY A 92 -3.13 7.74 3.61
N ARG A 93 -3.50 9.02 3.74
CA ARG A 93 -2.55 10.13 3.47
C ARG A 93 -1.44 10.17 4.52
N LEU A 94 -0.23 10.44 4.07
CA LEU A 94 0.93 10.72 4.91
C LEU A 94 1.22 12.23 4.89
N SER A 95 1.75 12.75 5.98
CA SER A 95 2.57 13.96 5.94
C SER A 95 3.93 13.63 5.28
N LEU A 96 4.58 14.62 4.69
CA LEU A 96 5.88 14.40 4.05
C LEU A 96 6.95 13.88 5.03
N ALA A 97 6.86 14.26 6.31
CA ALA A 97 7.75 13.78 7.37
C ALA A 97 7.55 12.29 7.71
N GLN A 98 6.40 11.70 7.36
CA GLN A 98 6.13 10.27 7.54
C GLN A 98 6.60 9.43 6.35
N VAL A 99 6.99 10.06 5.23
CA VAL A 99 7.59 9.36 4.10
C VAL A 99 9.01 8.95 4.45
N THR A 100 9.28 7.66 4.34
CA THR A 100 10.61 7.09 4.52
C THR A 100 11.26 6.83 3.16
N TYR A 101 12.58 6.70 3.15
CA TYR A 101 13.37 6.53 1.90
C TYR A 101 14.17 5.23 1.90
N ARG A 102 13.70 4.24 2.67
CA ARG A 102 14.29 2.90 2.68
C ARG A 102 13.85 2.14 1.42
N ASP A 103 14.81 1.62 0.67
CA ASP A 103 14.54 0.66 -0.40
C ASP A 103 14.37 -0.75 0.21
N PRO A 104 13.21 -1.41 0.03
CA PRO A 104 12.99 -2.76 0.55
C PRO A 104 13.71 -3.85 -0.26
N GLY A 105 14.30 -3.53 -1.43
CA GLY A 105 14.94 -4.50 -2.31
C GLY A 105 13.94 -5.34 -3.12
N ASP A 106 12.80 -4.75 -3.48
CA ASP A 106 11.77 -5.41 -4.29
C ASP A 106 12.30 -5.82 -5.68
N ASP A 107 11.76 -6.93 -6.19
CA ASP A 107 12.14 -7.51 -7.48
C ASP A 107 11.97 -6.50 -8.65
N SER A 108 12.79 -6.68 -9.68
CA SER A 108 12.70 -5.95 -10.96
C SER A 108 12.20 -6.86 -12.09
N GLY A 109 11.83 -6.25 -13.22
CA GLY A 109 11.42 -6.95 -14.43
C GLY A 109 9.90 -7.11 -14.57
N GLU A 110 9.46 -7.36 -15.79
CA GLU A 110 8.03 -7.33 -16.16
C GLU A 110 7.19 -8.31 -15.33
N ALA A 111 7.65 -9.55 -15.18
CA ALA A 111 6.94 -10.58 -14.42
C ALA A 111 6.76 -10.19 -12.93
N ALA A 112 7.74 -9.51 -12.34
CA ALA A 112 7.63 -8.97 -10.98
C ALA A 112 6.61 -7.84 -10.92
N MET A 113 6.67 -6.89 -11.85
CA MET A 113 5.72 -5.76 -11.91
C MET A 113 4.28 -6.24 -12.06
N GLN A 114 4.04 -7.28 -12.87
CA GLN A 114 2.72 -7.88 -12.97
C GLN A 114 2.24 -8.51 -11.65
N ARG A 115 3.12 -9.13 -10.86
CA ARG A 115 2.78 -9.67 -9.52
C ARG A 115 2.41 -8.55 -8.55
N TYR A 116 3.26 -7.53 -8.43
CA TYR A 116 3.01 -6.39 -7.55
C TYR A 116 1.77 -5.59 -7.97
N ALA A 117 1.56 -5.40 -9.27
CA ALA A 117 0.37 -4.73 -9.79
C ALA A 117 -0.92 -5.45 -9.42
N ARG A 118 -0.94 -6.80 -9.42
CA ARG A 118 -2.09 -7.57 -8.93
C ARG A 118 -2.39 -7.27 -7.47
N THR A 119 -1.36 -7.21 -6.62
CA THR A 119 -1.51 -6.85 -5.20
C THR A 119 -2.03 -5.42 -5.05
N ALA A 120 -1.47 -4.46 -5.76
CA ALA A 120 -1.92 -3.07 -5.73
C ALA A 120 -3.38 -2.92 -6.21
N CYS A 121 -3.77 -3.64 -7.26
CA CYS A 121 -5.15 -3.71 -7.74
C CYS A 121 -6.10 -4.25 -6.67
N GLN A 122 -5.73 -5.34 -6.01
CA GLN A 122 -6.53 -5.93 -4.93
C GLN A 122 -6.73 -4.96 -3.75
N LEU A 123 -5.68 -4.25 -3.34
CA LEU A 123 -5.74 -3.28 -2.24
C LEU A 123 -6.59 -2.05 -2.56
N THR A 124 -6.57 -1.61 -3.81
CA THR A 124 -7.25 -0.38 -4.26
C THR A 124 -8.62 -0.65 -4.88
N GLY A 125 -9.01 -1.92 -5.03
CA GLY A 125 -10.24 -2.34 -5.70
C GLY A 125 -10.28 -2.03 -7.20
N MET A 126 -9.12 -1.86 -7.84
CA MET A 126 -9.01 -1.80 -9.30
C MET A 126 -9.05 -3.22 -9.86
N GLU A 127 -9.76 -3.44 -10.97
CA GLU A 127 -9.85 -4.78 -11.56
C GLU A 127 -8.50 -5.15 -12.22
N PRO A 128 -7.89 -6.30 -11.89
CA PRO A 128 -6.58 -6.67 -12.41
C PRO A 128 -6.47 -6.68 -13.94
N LYS A 129 -7.56 -7.02 -14.66
CA LYS A 129 -7.57 -7.02 -16.13
C LYS A 129 -7.30 -5.64 -16.75
N PHE A 130 -7.58 -4.55 -16.03
CA PHE A 130 -7.32 -3.19 -16.48
C PHE A 130 -6.08 -2.59 -15.81
N GLY A 131 -5.94 -2.80 -14.50
CA GLY A 131 -4.84 -2.21 -13.73
C GLY A 131 -3.48 -2.83 -13.99
N VAL A 132 -3.40 -4.16 -14.17
CA VAL A 132 -2.11 -4.85 -14.36
C VAL A 132 -1.42 -4.41 -15.66
N PRO A 133 -2.08 -4.41 -16.84
CA PRO A 133 -1.45 -3.92 -18.07
C PRO A 133 -1.04 -2.45 -17.98
N ALA A 134 -1.90 -1.60 -17.40
CA ALA A 134 -1.66 -0.17 -17.25
C ALA A 134 -0.42 0.12 -16.39
N LEU A 135 -0.36 -0.45 -15.18
CA LEU A 135 0.76 -0.27 -14.25
C LEU A 135 2.04 -0.90 -14.81
N THR A 136 1.95 -2.06 -15.45
CA THR A 136 3.12 -2.70 -16.08
C THR A 136 3.69 -1.80 -17.18
N THR A 137 2.82 -1.19 -18.01
CA THR A 137 3.23 -0.23 -19.04
C THR A 137 3.89 1.01 -18.45
N ILE A 138 3.31 1.59 -17.40
CA ILE A 138 3.91 2.71 -16.67
C ILE A 138 5.31 2.33 -16.18
N THR A 139 5.45 1.23 -15.43
CA THR A 139 6.77 0.85 -14.86
C THR A 139 7.82 0.56 -15.93
N LYS A 140 7.42 0.04 -17.10
CA LYS A 140 8.33 -0.14 -18.24
C LYS A 140 8.97 1.19 -18.65
N ARG A 141 8.16 2.24 -18.73
CA ARG A 141 8.56 3.56 -19.21
C ARG A 141 9.27 4.38 -18.14
N GLU A 142 8.79 4.29 -16.90
CA GLU A 142 9.25 5.11 -15.78
C GLU A 142 10.59 4.61 -15.21
N SER A 143 10.78 3.29 -15.12
CA SER A 143 11.91 2.73 -14.35
C SER A 143 12.53 1.48 -14.98
N ALA A 144 12.21 1.19 -16.24
CA ALA A 144 12.53 -0.09 -16.89
C ALA A 144 12.16 -1.29 -16.00
N HIS A 145 10.91 -1.27 -15.49
CA HIS A 145 10.37 -2.26 -14.55
C HIS A 145 11.14 -2.35 -13.23
N ASN A 146 11.21 -1.24 -12.49
CA ASN A 146 11.84 -1.14 -11.17
C ASN A 146 13.34 -1.50 -11.19
N SER A 147 14.04 -1.26 -12.30
CA SER A 147 15.47 -1.53 -12.41
C SER A 147 16.25 -0.71 -11.39
N PRO A 148 17.23 -1.29 -10.66
CA PRO A 148 18.04 -0.56 -9.68
C PRO A 148 18.69 0.71 -10.22
N LYS A 149 18.99 0.75 -11.52
CA LYS A 149 19.60 1.90 -12.21
C LYS A 149 18.65 3.09 -12.37
N PHE A 150 17.34 2.86 -12.44
CA PHE A 150 16.35 3.88 -12.84
C PHE A 150 15.29 4.14 -11.76
N ARG A 151 15.48 3.66 -10.53
CA ARG A 151 14.55 3.89 -9.41
C ARG A 151 14.59 5.30 -8.85
N VAL A 152 15.58 6.11 -9.18
CA VAL A 152 15.68 7.51 -8.75
C VAL A 152 15.99 8.38 -9.94
N ASN A 153 15.18 9.41 -10.17
CA ASN A 153 15.48 10.45 -11.15
C ASN A 153 15.79 11.77 -10.45
N THR A 154 17.05 12.20 -10.53
CA THR A 154 17.56 13.44 -9.92
C THR A 154 17.76 14.58 -10.91
N THR A 155 17.32 14.42 -12.16
CA THR A 155 17.67 15.34 -13.26
C THR A 155 16.48 16.11 -13.81
N ASP A 156 15.25 15.75 -13.44
CA ASP A 156 14.05 16.44 -13.89
C ASP A 156 13.72 17.68 -13.05
N VAL A 157 12.68 18.41 -13.48
CA VAL A 157 12.22 19.63 -12.81
C VAL A 157 11.68 19.40 -11.39
N ASN A 158 11.36 18.16 -11.01
CA ASN A 158 10.90 17.83 -9.66
C ASN A 158 12.06 17.61 -8.68
N ALA A 159 13.28 17.39 -9.18
CA ALA A 159 14.45 17.07 -8.37
C ALA A 159 15.04 18.28 -7.60
N HIS A 160 14.26 18.80 -6.66
CA HIS A 160 14.62 19.94 -5.82
C HIS A 160 14.30 19.68 -4.33
N GLY A 161 14.66 20.64 -3.48
CA GLY A 161 14.45 20.59 -2.03
C GLY A 161 15.67 20.05 -1.27
N PRO A 162 15.58 19.93 0.07
CA PRO A 162 16.68 19.45 0.89
C PRO A 162 17.02 18.00 0.55
N THR A 163 18.22 17.55 0.91
CA THR A 163 18.62 16.15 0.73
C THR A 163 17.83 15.24 1.68
N ALA A 164 17.17 14.22 1.13
CA ALA A 164 16.47 13.20 1.90
C ALA A 164 17.46 12.13 2.44
N ALA A 165 16.96 11.22 3.27
CA ALA A 165 17.78 10.20 3.93
C ALA A 165 18.47 9.20 2.96
N ASP A 166 18.01 9.13 1.70
CA ASP A 166 18.63 8.35 0.64
C ASP A 166 19.71 9.10 -0.15
N GLY A 167 20.03 10.35 0.24
CA GLY A 167 21.06 11.16 -0.40
C GLY A 167 20.60 11.90 -1.65
N HIS A 168 19.30 11.90 -1.97
CA HIS A 168 18.74 12.55 -3.15
C HIS A 168 17.86 13.75 -2.79
N PRO A 169 17.63 14.71 -3.71
CA PRO A 169 16.71 15.83 -3.47
C PRO A 169 15.33 15.35 -3.01
N LEU A 170 14.75 16.03 -2.03
CA LEU A 170 13.52 15.58 -1.36
C LEU A 170 12.40 15.30 -2.36
N ASN A 171 12.19 16.16 -3.35
CA ASN A 171 11.04 16.05 -4.25
C ASN A 171 11.33 15.25 -5.53
N CYS A 172 12.50 14.65 -5.68
CA CYS A 172 12.84 13.87 -6.87
C CYS A 172 12.00 12.58 -6.99
N SER A 173 11.71 12.16 -8.22
CA SER A 173 10.88 10.98 -8.51
C SER A 173 11.57 9.69 -8.08
N ARG A 174 10.81 8.76 -7.48
CA ARG A 174 11.33 7.51 -6.91
C ARG A 174 10.45 6.29 -7.23
N GLY A 175 11.08 5.11 -7.22
CA GLY A 175 10.44 3.81 -7.32
C GLY A 175 9.91 3.44 -8.70
N ALA A 176 9.16 2.35 -8.75
CA ALA A 176 8.74 1.69 -9.99
C ALA A 176 7.91 2.58 -10.91
N THR A 177 7.06 3.45 -10.33
CA THR A 177 6.18 4.36 -11.09
C THR A 177 6.66 5.81 -11.05
N GLN A 178 7.92 6.05 -10.64
CA GLN A 178 8.54 7.39 -10.55
C GLN A 178 7.65 8.42 -9.83
N CYS A 179 7.08 8.02 -8.69
CA CYS A 179 6.23 8.91 -7.90
C CYS A 179 7.10 9.87 -7.08
N ILE A 180 6.81 11.16 -7.14
CA ILE A 180 7.44 12.15 -6.26
C ILE A 180 6.91 12.00 -4.82
N PRO A 181 7.72 12.21 -3.77
CA PRO A 181 7.30 11.99 -2.38
C PRO A 181 6.08 12.79 -1.92
N THR A 182 5.87 13.98 -2.47
CA THR A 182 4.69 14.81 -2.17
C THR A 182 3.39 14.17 -2.69
N THR A 183 3.40 13.67 -3.94
CA THR A 183 2.30 12.89 -4.52
C THR A 183 2.12 11.57 -3.79
N PHE A 184 3.22 10.84 -3.52
CA PHE A 184 3.17 9.60 -2.77
C PHE A 184 2.49 9.79 -1.40
N ALA A 185 2.88 10.82 -0.64
CA ALA A 185 2.28 11.13 0.64
C ALA A 185 0.78 11.50 0.52
N ALA A 186 0.43 12.33 -0.46
CA ALA A 186 -0.94 12.81 -0.68
C ALA A 186 -1.91 11.72 -1.17
N TYR A 187 -1.41 10.63 -1.74
CA TYR A 187 -2.21 9.55 -2.32
C TYR A 187 -1.87 8.16 -1.77
N HIS A 188 -1.08 8.11 -0.70
CA HIS A 188 -0.65 6.86 -0.08
C HIS A 188 -1.85 5.96 0.25
N GLN A 189 -1.64 4.65 0.09
CA GLN A 189 -2.63 3.64 0.36
C GLN A 189 -2.42 3.07 1.77
N ALA A 190 -3.40 3.27 2.64
CA ALA A 190 -3.42 2.69 3.98
C ALA A 190 -3.08 1.18 3.93
N GLY A 191 -2.27 0.72 4.88
CA GLY A 191 -1.82 -0.67 4.95
C GLY A 191 -0.57 -1.02 4.12
N THR A 192 -0.09 -0.10 3.27
CA THR A 192 1.17 -0.28 2.49
C THR A 192 2.37 0.38 3.17
N ALA A 193 3.58 0.11 2.68
CA ALA A 193 4.81 0.72 3.22
C ALA A 193 4.79 2.25 3.03
N THR A 194 5.54 2.99 3.87
CA THR A 194 5.60 4.46 3.82
C THR A 194 6.76 4.97 2.96
N THR A 195 7.26 4.16 2.04
CA THR A 195 8.38 4.49 1.15
C THR A 195 7.94 4.38 -0.30
N PRO A 196 8.27 5.35 -1.18
CA PRO A 196 7.97 5.26 -2.60
C PRO A 196 8.79 4.17 -3.33
N TYR A 197 9.79 3.57 -2.68
CA TYR A 197 10.57 2.46 -3.22
C TYR A 197 9.86 1.10 -3.13
N ASP A 198 8.90 0.94 -2.22
CA ASP A 198 8.07 -0.28 -2.16
C ASP A 198 7.11 -0.29 -3.36
N VAL A 199 7.20 -1.34 -4.18
CA VAL A 199 6.52 -1.37 -5.47
C VAL A 199 5.00 -1.35 -5.30
N VAL A 200 4.47 -2.05 -4.29
CA VAL A 200 3.03 -2.08 -4.02
C VAL A 200 2.55 -0.71 -3.55
N ALA A 201 3.24 -0.10 -2.58
CA ALA A 201 2.90 1.23 -2.07
C ALA A 201 2.95 2.28 -3.20
N CYS A 202 4.00 2.26 -4.01
CA CYS A 202 4.20 3.16 -5.14
C CYS A 202 3.07 3.02 -6.18
N MET A 203 2.76 1.79 -6.58
CA MET A 203 1.65 1.52 -7.52
C MET A 203 0.29 1.90 -6.94
N SER A 204 0.02 1.60 -5.65
CA SER A 204 -1.24 1.97 -5.01
C SER A 204 -1.41 3.49 -4.90
N ALA A 205 -0.34 4.22 -4.58
CA ALA A 205 -0.35 5.68 -4.60
C ALA A 205 -0.62 6.22 -6.02
N THR A 206 0.01 5.63 -7.04
CA THR A 206 -0.25 5.96 -8.45
C THR A 206 -1.72 5.71 -8.84
N ILE A 207 -2.32 4.58 -8.45
CA ILE A 207 -3.75 4.31 -8.69
C ILE A 207 -4.63 5.39 -8.06
N ASN A 208 -4.36 5.76 -6.80
CA ASN A 208 -5.13 6.77 -6.09
C ASN A 208 -4.96 8.16 -6.72
N TYR A 209 -3.75 8.50 -7.15
CA TYR A 209 -3.45 9.74 -7.87
C TYR A 209 -4.21 9.81 -9.19
N VAL A 210 -4.16 8.76 -10.03
CA VAL A 210 -4.81 8.81 -11.35
C VAL A 210 -6.33 8.85 -11.26
N ARG A 211 -6.92 8.24 -10.21
CA ARG A 211 -8.36 8.40 -9.92
C ARG A 211 -8.71 9.83 -9.57
N ALA A 212 -7.90 10.49 -8.75
CA ALA A 212 -8.15 11.86 -8.32
C ALA A 212 -7.90 12.90 -9.42
N ARG A 213 -6.81 12.75 -10.17
CA ARG A 213 -6.33 13.75 -11.14
C ARG A 213 -6.88 13.55 -12.55
N TYR A 214 -7.06 12.29 -12.96
CA TYR A 214 -7.48 11.91 -14.31
C TYR A 214 -8.86 11.28 -14.34
N HIS A 215 -9.54 11.15 -13.21
CA HIS A 215 -10.88 10.57 -13.11
C HIS A 215 -10.97 9.12 -13.64
N VAL A 216 -9.86 8.36 -13.48
CA VAL A 216 -9.90 6.91 -13.68
C VAL A 216 -10.98 6.32 -12.78
N ASN A 217 -11.85 5.49 -13.34
CA ASN A 217 -12.99 4.94 -12.60
C ASN A 217 -12.55 3.82 -11.64
N ARG A 218 -13.47 3.36 -10.80
CA ARG A 218 -13.16 2.35 -9.77
C ARG A 218 -12.60 1.06 -10.38
N SER A 219 -13.22 0.55 -11.45
CA SER A 219 -12.76 -0.68 -12.12
C SER A 219 -11.41 -0.50 -12.81
N GLY A 220 -11.08 0.71 -13.26
CA GLY A 220 -9.92 1.03 -14.09
C GLY A 220 -10.17 0.84 -15.59
N SER A 221 -11.41 0.58 -16.03
CA SER A 221 -11.70 0.29 -17.44
C SER A 221 -11.37 1.42 -18.40
N ASN A 222 -11.28 2.66 -17.90
CA ASN A 222 -10.88 3.85 -18.64
C ASN A 222 -9.43 4.29 -18.37
N PHE A 223 -8.61 3.50 -17.68
CA PHE A 223 -7.28 3.92 -17.25
C PHE A 223 -6.36 4.29 -18.43
N ALA A 224 -6.09 3.36 -19.35
CA ALA A 224 -5.24 3.62 -20.51
C ALA A 224 -5.80 4.72 -21.43
N ALA A 225 -7.13 4.87 -21.50
CA ALA A 225 -7.76 5.93 -22.29
C ALA A 225 -7.49 7.33 -21.73
N LEU A 226 -7.48 7.48 -20.40
CA LEU A 226 -7.31 8.78 -19.72
C LEU A 226 -5.86 9.09 -19.35
N VAL A 227 -5.02 8.07 -19.20
CA VAL A 227 -3.60 8.21 -18.84
C VAL A 227 -2.77 7.58 -19.94
N GLN A 228 -2.26 8.42 -20.85
CA GLN A 228 -1.46 7.95 -22.00
C GLN A 228 -0.23 7.13 -21.58
N GLN A 229 0.36 7.42 -20.41
CA GLN A 229 1.50 6.65 -19.91
C GLN A 229 1.17 5.18 -19.63
N ALA A 230 -0.10 4.88 -19.38
CA ALA A 230 -0.60 3.53 -19.15
C ALA A 230 -0.98 2.79 -20.44
N ASP A 231 -0.98 3.46 -21.59
CA ASP A 231 -1.40 2.88 -22.87
C ASP A 231 -0.18 2.37 -23.67
N PRO A 232 -0.01 1.05 -23.85
CA PRO A 232 1.11 0.49 -24.59
C PRO A 232 1.05 0.78 -26.10
N HIS A 233 -0.10 1.19 -26.63
CA HIS A 233 -0.30 1.49 -28.05
C HIS A 233 -0.09 2.96 -28.41
N ARG A 234 0.12 3.83 -27.40
CA ARG A 234 0.45 5.24 -27.59
C ARG A 234 1.90 5.51 -27.19
N ALA A 235 2.47 6.60 -27.71
CA ALA A 235 3.81 7.03 -27.32
C ALA A 235 3.87 7.38 -25.81
N PRO A 236 5.03 7.26 -25.15
CA PRO A 236 5.21 7.70 -23.76
C PRO A 236 4.79 9.16 -23.54
N HIS A 237 4.20 9.45 -22.39
CA HIS A 237 3.80 10.78 -21.94
C HIS A 237 3.74 10.79 -20.41
N GLY A 238 4.14 11.86 -19.72
CA GLY A 238 4.03 11.93 -18.25
C GLY A 238 2.59 11.89 -17.73
N TYR A 239 2.43 11.68 -16.42
CA TYR A 239 1.15 11.80 -15.71
C TYR A 239 1.36 12.37 -14.31
#